data_AF-A0A1I7XV05-F1
#
_entry.id   AF-A0A1I7XV05-F1
#
_cell.length_a   1.000
_cell.length_b   1.000
_cell.length_c   1.000
_cell.angle_alpha   90.00
_cell.angle_beta   90.00
_cell.angle_gamma   90.00
#
_symmetry.space_group_name_H-M   'P 1'
#
loop_
_entity.id
_entity.type
_entity.pdbx_description
1 polymer ?
#
loop_
_entity_poly.entity_id
_entity_poly.type
_entity_poly.pdbx_seq_one_letter_code
_entity_poly.pdbx_strand_id
1 'polypeptide(L)'
;MAVMYGPVCIMGYLTYGNSLRDSIIPSIQTLWIQQAINILITVHCILTLTIVFNPLNQEIEDLFKIPQNFCWQRVIIRSGIMVAVVFVAESLPTFGPLLDLVGGSTLTLTSIILPCLFYMYLSAARTKEEVTGIKDDSPCSYKDVTRQGQMAPRCHKAPETVQHLSAKRFRSVQNYPTVHPKVMWEKSTEANSSAQ
;
A
#
# COMPACT_ATOMS: atom_id res chain seq x y z
N MET A 1 -0.18 8.94 -9.87
CA MET A 1 1.09 9.70 -9.95
C MET A 1 1.58 9.87 -11.38
N ALA A 2 1.76 8.80 -12.17
CA ALA A 2 2.32 8.90 -13.53
C ALA A 2 1.60 9.88 -14.46
N VAL A 3 0.26 9.94 -14.44
CA VAL A 3 -0.52 10.84 -15.31
C VAL A 3 -0.38 12.31 -14.93
N MET A 4 -0.12 12.63 -13.65
CA MET A 4 0.06 14.03 -13.22
C MET A 4 1.52 14.48 -13.28
N TYR A 5 2.45 13.61 -12.88
CA TYR A 5 3.87 13.93 -12.89
C TYR A 5 4.47 13.86 -14.30
N GLY A 6 4.03 12.93 -15.14
CA GLY A 6 4.57 12.71 -16.48
C GLY A 6 4.55 13.99 -17.35
N PRO A 7 3.37 14.61 -17.59
CA PRO A 7 3.29 15.84 -18.39
C PRO A 7 4.11 17.00 -17.80
N VAL A 8 4.14 17.14 -16.48
CA VAL A 8 4.90 18.18 -15.77
C VAL A 8 6.41 18.00 -15.98
N CYS A 9 6.91 16.77 -15.85
CA CYS A 9 8.31 16.45 -16.11
C CYS A 9 8.69 16.65 -17.59
N ILE A 10 7.82 16.23 -18.52
CA ILE A 10 8.04 16.40 -19.97
C ILE A 10 8.13 17.88 -20.33
N MET A 11 7.15 18.70 -19.90
CA MET A 11 7.16 20.14 -20.17
C MET A 11 8.34 20.86 -19.51
N GLY A 12 8.70 20.47 -18.28
CA GLY A 12 9.87 21.00 -17.58
C GLY A 12 11.18 20.72 -18.34
N TYR A 13 11.35 19.50 -18.83
CA TYR A 13 12.53 19.12 -19.62
C TYR A 13 12.57 19.82 -20.98
N LEU A 14 11.45 19.95 -21.68
CA LEU A 14 11.40 20.68 -22.95
C LEU A 14 11.74 22.16 -22.80
N THR A 15 11.36 22.79 -21.68
CA THR A 15 11.56 24.22 -21.46
C THR A 15 12.98 24.56 -21.00
N TYR A 16 13.57 23.75 -20.11
CA TYR A 16 14.88 24.03 -19.50
C TYR A 16 16.03 23.20 -20.10
N GLY A 17 15.73 22.11 -20.81
CA GLY A 17 16.71 21.27 -21.50
C GLY A 17 17.84 20.80 -20.60
N ASN A 18 19.08 20.91 -21.10
CA ASN A 18 20.31 20.53 -20.38
C ASN A 18 20.71 21.49 -19.25
N SER A 19 19.94 22.57 -18.99
CA SER A 19 20.23 23.53 -17.92
C SER A 19 19.59 23.16 -16.58
N LEU A 20 18.89 22.01 -16.50
CA LEU A 20 18.27 21.51 -15.27
C LEU A 20 19.35 21.08 -14.26
N ARG A 21 19.31 21.70 -13.07
CA ARG A 21 20.05 21.24 -11.88
C ARG A 21 19.25 20.13 -11.16
N ASP A 22 19.86 19.53 -10.13
CA ASP A 22 19.21 18.53 -9.24
C ASP A 22 17.86 18.99 -8.66
N SER A 23 17.62 20.30 -8.65
CA SER A 23 16.32 20.91 -8.38
C SER A 23 15.91 21.81 -9.54
N ILE A 24 14.63 21.74 -9.93
CA ILE A 24 14.08 22.52 -11.06
C ILE A 24 14.00 24.02 -10.73
N ILE A 25 13.81 24.36 -9.45
CA ILE A 25 13.58 25.72 -8.95
C ILE A 25 14.68 26.73 -9.32
N PRO A 26 15.99 26.46 -9.10
CA PRO A 26 17.06 27.37 -9.51
C PRO A 26 17.24 27.49 -11.03
N SER A 27 16.64 26.60 -11.81
CA SER A 27 16.74 26.66 -13.27
C SER A 27 15.78 27.71 -13.86
N ILE A 28 14.78 28.16 -13.08
CA ILE A 28 13.77 29.13 -13.48
C ILE A 28 14.38 30.54 -13.57
N GLN A 29 14.33 31.14 -14.76
CA GLN A 29 14.94 32.45 -15.04
C GLN A 29 14.15 33.63 -14.43
N THR A 30 12.87 33.44 -14.08
CA THR A 30 11.99 34.49 -13.56
C THR A 30 12.07 34.60 -12.03
N LEU A 31 12.76 35.64 -11.54
CA LEU A 31 13.05 35.84 -10.11
C LEU A 31 11.80 35.89 -9.20
N TRP A 32 10.73 36.56 -9.64
CA TRP A 32 9.50 36.69 -8.82
C TRP A 32 8.78 35.35 -8.63
N ILE A 33 8.75 34.53 -9.68
CA ILE A 33 8.13 33.20 -9.66
C ILE A 33 9.00 32.25 -8.83
N GLN A 34 10.31 32.29 -9.02
CA GLN A 34 11.26 31.51 -8.22
C GLN A 34 11.12 31.82 -6.73
N GLN A 35 11.03 33.10 -6.35
CA GLN A 35 10.87 33.51 -4.97
C GLN A 35 9.52 33.05 -4.38
N ALA A 36 8.43 33.16 -5.14
CA ALA A 36 7.12 32.67 -4.70
C ALA A 36 7.12 31.15 -4.47
N ILE A 37 7.74 30.39 -5.38
CA ILE A 37 7.88 28.93 -5.24
C ILE A 37 8.73 28.57 -4.03
N ASN A 38 9.87 29.25 -3.82
CA ASN A 38 10.72 29.04 -2.66
C ASN A 38 9.96 29.27 -1.34
N ILE A 39 9.17 30.35 -1.25
CA ILE A 39 8.36 30.64 -0.06
C ILE A 39 7.29 29.55 0.13
N LEU A 40 6.58 29.17 -0.92
CA LEU A 40 5.52 28.16 -0.85
C LEU A 40 6.07 26.78 -0.43
N ILE A 41 7.18 26.34 -1.01
CA ILE A 41 7.86 25.10 -0.63
C ILE A 41 8.36 25.18 0.81
N THR A 42 8.93 26.31 1.22
CA THR A 42 9.40 26.51 2.60
C THR A 42 8.25 26.38 3.61
N VAL A 43 7.12 27.07 3.36
CA VAL A 43 5.92 26.97 4.20
C VAL A 43 5.37 25.54 4.22
N HIS A 44 5.29 24.88 3.06
CA HIS A 44 4.85 23.49 2.96
C HIS A 44 5.75 22.55 3.77
N CYS A 45 7.08 22.67 3.64
CA CYS A 45 8.04 21.85 4.36
C CYS A 45 7.94 22.07 5.88
N ILE A 46 7.86 23.32 6.35
CA ILE A 46 7.69 23.62 7.78
C ILE A 46 6.42 22.97 8.34
N LEU A 47 5.30 23.09 7.61
CA LEU A 47 4.02 22.52 8.03
C LEU A 47 4.09 20.98 8.06
N THR A 48 4.57 20.36 6.99
CA THR A 48 4.69 18.90 6.89
C THR A 48 5.63 18.34 7.94
N LEU A 49 6.79 18.96 8.16
CA LEU A 49 7.73 18.54 9.21
C LEU A 49 7.07 18.62 10.60
N THR A 50 6.38 19.71 10.90
CA THR A 50 5.68 19.89 12.18
C THR A 50 4.65 18.78 12.42
N ILE A 51 3.87 18.43 11.39
CA ILE A 51 2.86 17.37 11.47
C ILE A 51 3.50 16.00 11.67
N VAL A 52 4.61 15.71 10.97
CA VAL A 52 5.32 14.43 11.05
C VAL A 52 6.05 14.24 12.38
N PHE A 53 6.61 15.32 12.95
CA PHE A 53 7.32 15.27 14.22
C PHE A 53 6.41 14.93 15.41
N ASN A 54 5.14 15.31 15.36
CA ASN A 54 4.21 15.08 16.45
C ASN A 54 4.02 13.58 16.79
N PRO A 55 3.61 12.70 15.85
CA PRO A 55 3.55 11.26 16.11
C PRO A 55 4.94 10.64 16.29
N LEU A 56 5.98 11.10 15.58
CA LEU A 56 7.34 10.57 15.73
C LEU A 56 7.84 10.68 17.17
N ASN A 57 7.57 11.80 17.83
CA ASN A 57 7.92 11.97 19.24
C ASN A 57 7.09 11.06 20.17
N GLN A 58 5.84 10.75 19.81
CA GLN A 58 4.99 9.85 20.61
C GLN A 58 5.46 8.40 20.51
N GLU A 59 5.81 7.94 19.31
CA GLU A 59 6.35 6.59 19.08
C GLU A 59 7.64 6.36 19.88
N ILE A 60 8.51 7.37 19.93
CA ILE A 60 9.78 7.26 20.66
C ILE A 60 9.57 7.29 22.17
N GLU A 61 8.65 8.11 22.66
CA GLU A 61 8.28 8.13 24.08
C GLU A 61 7.69 6.78 24.53
N ASP A 62 6.90 6.14 23.66
CA ASP A 62 6.34 4.81 23.93
C ASP A 62 7.43 3.73 23.89
N LEU A 63 8.36 3.80 22.93
CA LEU A 63 9.51 2.89 22.86
C LEU A 63 10.40 2.95 24.10
N PHE A 64 10.58 4.14 24.68
CA PHE A 64 11.34 4.35 25.91
C PHE A 64 10.51 4.13 27.20
N LYS A 65 9.23 3.76 27.10
CA LYS A 65 8.31 3.47 28.23
C LYS A 65 8.35 4.54 29.32
N ILE A 66 8.31 5.81 28.91
CA ILE A 66 8.49 6.91 29.86
C ILE A 66 7.20 7.13 30.64
N PRO A 67 7.25 7.14 31.99
CA PRO A 67 6.06 7.37 32.80
C PRO A 67 5.46 8.75 32.50
N GLN A 68 4.12 8.83 32.42
CA GLN A 68 3.34 10.04 32.10
C GLN A 68 3.48 11.22 33.09
N ASN A 69 4.38 11.15 34.07
CA ASN A 69 4.65 12.26 34.96
C ASN A 69 5.41 13.37 34.21
N PHE A 70 5.08 14.64 34.48
CA PHE A 70 5.73 15.81 33.90
C PHE A 70 7.20 15.89 34.31
N CYS A 71 8.05 15.17 33.58
CA CYS A 71 9.47 15.04 33.86
C CYS A 71 10.28 15.75 32.77
N TRP A 72 11.35 16.44 33.17
CA TRP A 72 12.36 17.02 32.26
C TRP A 72 12.86 16.03 31.20
N GLN A 73 12.79 14.73 31.49
CA GLN A 73 13.14 13.64 30.58
C GLN A 73 12.39 13.69 29.24
N ARG A 74 11.13 14.13 29.23
CA ARG A 74 10.33 14.31 27.99
C ARG A 74 10.89 15.44 27.12
N VAL A 75 11.31 16.54 27.76
CA VAL A 75 11.91 17.68 27.06
C VAL A 75 13.27 17.27 26.48
N ILE A 76 14.09 16.57 27.26
CA ILE A 76 15.40 16.09 26.82
C ILE A 76 15.27 15.18 25.58
N ILE A 77 14.29 14.28 25.55
CA ILE A 77 14.12 13.36 24.41
C ILE A 77 13.58 14.08 23.18
N ARG A 78 12.58 14.95 23.31
CA ARG A 78 12.09 15.74 22.18
C ARG A 78 13.17 16.65 21.61
N SER A 79 13.91 17.33 22.49
CA SER A 79 15.04 18.16 22.06
C SER A 79 16.16 17.32 21.45
N GLY A 80 16.47 16.15 22.02
CA GLY A 80 17.47 15.23 21.48
C GLY A 80 17.11 14.71 20.09
N ILE A 81 15.85 14.33 19.85
CA ILE A 81 15.35 13.94 18.52
C ILE A 81 15.45 15.11 17.55
N MET A 82 15.01 16.30 17.96
CA MET A 82 15.04 17.47 17.10
C MET A 82 16.48 17.82 16.69
N VAL A 83 17.41 17.78 17.64
CA VAL A 83 18.84 17.99 17.38
C VAL A 83 19.40 16.92 16.45
N ALA A 84 19.06 15.65 16.67
CA ALA A 84 19.53 14.56 15.80
C ALA A 84 19.01 14.72 14.36
N VAL A 85 17.73 15.07 14.18
CA VAL A 85 17.17 15.27 12.84
C VAL A 85 17.75 16.52 12.17
N VAL A 86 17.93 17.62 12.91
CA VAL A 86 18.60 18.83 12.38
C VAL A 86 20.05 18.53 11.99
N PHE A 87 20.77 17.74 12.78
CA PHE A 87 22.13 17.32 12.46
C PHE A 87 22.19 16.49 11.17
N VAL A 88 21.26 15.56 10.98
CA VAL A 88 21.14 14.81 9.72
C VAL A 88 20.78 15.74 8.56
N ALA A 89 19.92 16.73 8.78
CA ALA A 89 19.54 17.70 7.76
C ALA A 89 20.71 18.60 7.33
N GLU A 90 21.56 19.04 8.27
CA GLU A 90 22.74 19.87 7.97
C GLU A 90 23.87 19.07 7.31
N SER A 91 24.03 17.79 7.67
CA SER A 91 25.11 16.95 7.12
C SER A 91 24.92 16.55 5.65
N LEU A 92 23.71 16.71 5.09
CA LEU A 92 23.36 16.23 3.75
C LEU A 92 22.93 17.41 2.85
N PRO A 93 23.89 18.08 2.18
CA PRO A 93 23.61 19.29 1.40
C PRO A 93 22.90 19.03 0.06
N THR A 94 22.79 17.76 -0.38
CA THR A 94 22.18 17.38 -1.67
C THR A 94 20.98 16.47 -1.46
N PHE A 95 19.77 16.94 -1.80
CA PHE A 95 18.51 16.22 -1.56
C PHE A 95 18.22 15.09 -2.55
N GLY A 96 18.68 15.19 -3.81
CA GLY A 96 18.31 14.24 -4.88
C GLY A 96 18.67 12.78 -4.58
N PRO A 97 19.97 12.45 -4.45
CA PRO A 97 20.40 11.08 -4.15
C PRO A 97 19.83 10.52 -2.84
N LEU A 98 19.58 11.39 -1.85
CA LEU A 98 18.97 10.99 -0.58
C LEU A 98 17.51 10.59 -0.74
N LEU A 99 16.71 11.39 -1.46
CA LEU A 99 15.30 11.09 -1.73
C LEU A 99 15.17 9.81 -2.55
N ASP A 100 16.07 9.57 -3.51
CA ASP A 100 16.10 8.34 -4.29
C ASP A 100 16.46 7.13 -3.43
N LEU A 101 17.45 7.25 -2.54
CA LEU A 101 17.85 6.18 -1.64
C LEU A 101 16.74 5.85 -0.63
N VAL A 102 16.20 6.85 0.06
CA VAL A 102 15.15 6.66 1.07
C VAL A 102 13.85 6.20 0.41
N GLY A 103 13.48 6.80 -0.72
CA GLY A 103 12.30 6.43 -1.50
C GLY A 103 12.41 5.01 -2.05
N GLY A 104 13.52 4.67 -2.70
CA GLY A 104 13.74 3.34 -3.27
C GLY A 104 13.83 2.24 -2.22
N SER A 105 14.44 2.50 -1.05
CA SER A 105 14.60 1.48 0.00
C SER A 105 13.38 1.39 0.91
N THR A 106 13.00 2.50 1.54
CA THR A 106 12.00 2.51 2.62
C THR A 106 10.59 2.35 2.06
N LEU A 107 10.24 3.05 0.96
CA LEU A 107 8.91 2.86 0.36
C LEU A 107 8.76 1.45 -0.21
N THR A 108 9.80 0.89 -0.84
CA THR A 108 9.71 -0.50 -1.34
C THR A 108 9.56 -1.50 -0.20
N LEU A 109 10.32 -1.33 0.88
CA LEU A 109 10.21 -2.16 2.07
C LEU A 109 8.81 -2.08 2.69
N THR A 110 8.27 -0.88 2.88
CA THR A 110 6.97 -0.70 3.53
C THR A 110 5.78 -0.99 2.61
N SER A 111 5.86 -0.69 1.31
CA SER A 111 4.73 -0.85 0.38
C SER A 111 4.68 -2.21 -0.32
N ILE A 112 5.79 -2.93 -0.44
CA ILE A 112 5.83 -4.25 -1.09
C ILE A 112 6.17 -5.35 -0.09
N ILE A 113 7.28 -5.22 0.64
CA ILE A 113 7.77 -6.32 1.49
C ILE A 113 6.84 -6.52 2.69
N LEU A 114 6.44 -5.45 3.37
CA LEU A 114 5.57 -5.51 4.55
C LEU A 114 4.20 -6.16 4.28
N PRO A 115 3.40 -5.78 3.24
CA PRO A 115 2.15 -6.48 2.96
C PRO A 115 2.35 -7.93 2.49
N CYS A 116 3.42 -8.23 1.74
CA CYS A 116 3.76 -9.60 1.36
C CYS A 116 4.08 -10.46 2.59
N LEU A 117 4.83 -9.91 3.55
CA LEU A 117 5.18 -10.59 4.79
C LEU A 117 3.93 -10.86 5.63
N PHE A 118 3.06 -9.86 5.81
CA PHE A 118 1.81 -10.05 6.52
C PHE A 118 0.87 -11.05 5.84
N TYR A 119 0.78 -11.05 4.51
CA TYR A 119 0.01 -12.04 3.78
C TYR A 119 0.54 -13.46 3.99
N MET A 120 1.85 -13.64 3.88
CA MET A 120 2.50 -14.94 4.06
C MET A 120 2.32 -15.44 5.50
N TYR A 121 2.49 -14.56 6.48
CA TYR A 121 2.29 -14.89 7.89
C TYR A 121 0.83 -15.26 8.19
N LEU A 122 -0.13 -14.50 7.67
CA LEU A 122 -1.56 -14.79 7.83
C LEU A 122 -1.96 -16.11 7.15
N SER A 123 -1.40 -16.42 5.99
CA SER A 123 -1.66 -17.68 5.28
C SER A 123 -1.07 -18.88 6.03
N ALA A 124 0.11 -18.72 6.65
CA ALA A 124 0.71 -19.76 7.48
C ALA A 124 -0.11 -20.01 8.75
N ALA A 125 -0.59 -18.94 9.39
CA ALA A 125 -1.47 -19.03 10.55
C ALA A 125 -2.77 -19.78 10.23
N ARG A 126 -3.43 -19.48 9.10
CA ARG A 126 -4.64 -20.21 8.67
C ARG A 126 -4.40 -21.70 8.44
N THR A 127 -3.30 -22.07 7.78
CA THR A 127 -2.98 -23.48 7.55
C THR A 127 -2.69 -24.21 8.86
N LYS A 128 -2.06 -23.56 9.84
CA LYS A 128 -1.84 -24.11 11.18
C LYS A 128 -3.17 -24.39 11.90
N GLU A 129 -4.15 -23.48 11.78
CA GLU A 129 -5.49 -23.67 12.32
C GLU A 129 -6.23 -24.85 11.65
N GLU A 130 -6.13 -25.00 10.32
CA GLU A 130 -6.76 -26.12 9.59
C GLU A 130 -6.17 -27.49 9.95
N VAL A 131 -4.86 -27.57 10.17
CA VAL A 131 -4.18 -28.84 10.51
C VAL A 131 -4.39 -29.22 11.98
N THR A 132 -4.45 -28.23 12.88
CA THR A 132 -4.49 -28.48 14.34
C THR A 132 -5.92 -28.46 14.89
N GLY A 133 -6.87 -27.83 14.20
CA GLY A 133 -8.27 -27.71 14.64
C GLY A 133 -8.48 -26.84 15.89
N ILE A 134 -7.42 -26.20 16.39
CA ILE A 134 -7.41 -25.35 17.58
C ILE A 134 -6.97 -23.94 17.16
N LYS A 135 -7.72 -22.92 17.59
CA LYS A 135 -7.29 -21.51 17.53
C LYS A 135 -6.17 -21.30 18.53
N ASP A 136 -4.93 -21.44 18.07
CA ASP A 136 -3.74 -21.12 18.83
C ASP A 136 -3.24 -19.73 18.40
N ASP A 137 -3.50 -18.70 19.21
CA ASP A 137 -3.05 -17.32 19.00
C ASP A 137 -1.52 -17.13 19.14
N SER A 138 -0.78 -18.22 19.36
CA SER A 138 0.68 -18.19 19.42
C SER A 138 1.25 -17.76 18.06
N PRO A 139 2.18 -16.79 18.01
CA PRO A 139 2.70 -16.28 16.76
C PRO A 139 3.33 -17.40 15.91
N CYS A 140 2.96 -17.48 14.63
CA CYS A 140 3.50 -18.47 13.69
C CYS A 140 5.02 -18.30 13.60
N SER A 141 5.79 -19.33 13.95
CA SER A 141 7.24 -19.21 13.94
C SER A 141 7.72 -19.09 12.50
N TYR A 142 8.83 -18.35 12.26
CA TYR A 142 9.44 -18.26 10.93
C TYR A 142 9.70 -19.65 10.33
N LYS A 143 10.00 -20.64 11.17
CA LYS A 143 10.16 -22.05 10.78
C LYS A 143 8.90 -22.66 10.15
N ASP A 144 7.72 -22.33 10.67
CA ASP A 144 6.43 -22.80 10.15
C ASP A 144 6.12 -22.17 8.80
N VAL A 145 6.46 -20.89 8.64
CA VAL A 145 6.31 -20.15 7.38
C VAL A 145 7.27 -20.69 6.31
N THR A 146 8.54 -20.96 6.64
CA THR A 146 9.49 -21.61 5.71
C THR A 146 9.12 -23.06 5.38
N ARG A 147 8.50 -23.80 6.31
CA ARG A 147 7.98 -25.15 6.04
C ARG A 147 6.84 -25.14 5.03
N GLN A 148 5.96 -24.15 5.12
CA GLN A 148 4.90 -23.94 4.12
C GLN A 148 5.50 -23.63 2.74
N GLY A 149 6.56 -22.80 2.68
CA GLY A 149 7.28 -22.50 1.44
C GLY A 149 7.97 -23.71 0.78
N GLN A 150 8.49 -24.66 1.57
CA GLN A 150 9.08 -25.90 1.06
C GLN A 150 8.04 -26.96 0.65
N MET A 151 6.81 -26.89 1.19
CA MET A 151 5.70 -27.77 0.79
C MET A 151 4.96 -27.30 -0.48
N ALA A 152 5.37 -26.18 -1.09
CA ALA A 152 4.76 -25.61 -2.27
C ALA A 152 5.27 -26.26 -3.58
N PRO A 153 4.84 -27.50 -3.88
CA PRO A 153 4.21 -27.72 -5.18
C PRO A 153 2.92 -28.54 -5.10
N ARG A 154 2.14 -28.46 -4.02
CA ARG A 154 0.83 -29.14 -3.95
C ARG A 154 -0.19 -28.33 -3.14
N CYS A 155 -1.23 -27.88 -3.83
CA CYS A 155 -2.55 -27.55 -3.30
C CYS A 155 -2.78 -26.14 -2.69
N HIS A 156 -3.14 -25.18 -3.55
CA HIS A 156 -4.45 -24.54 -3.38
C HIS A 156 -5.52 -25.54 -3.87
N LYS A 157 -5.67 -26.68 -3.19
CA LYS A 157 -6.89 -27.48 -3.33
C LYS A 157 -7.78 -26.97 -2.22
N ALA A 158 -8.86 -26.30 -2.63
CA ALA A 158 -10.02 -26.14 -1.76
C ALA A 158 -10.32 -27.50 -1.09
N PRO A 159 -10.78 -27.51 0.18
CA PRO A 159 -11.10 -28.74 0.90
C PRO A 159 -11.91 -29.65 -0.02
N GLU A 160 -11.60 -30.96 -0.09
CA GLU A 160 -12.24 -31.86 -1.07
C GLU A 160 -13.78 -31.83 -0.97
N THR A 161 -14.31 -31.46 0.20
CA THR A 161 -15.72 -31.17 0.45
C THR A 161 -16.27 -30.04 -0.42
N VAL A 162 -15.52 -28.95 -0.63
CA VAL A 162 -15.92 -27.79 -1.46
C VAL A 162 -15.78 -28.10 -2.95
N GLN A 163 -14.77 -28.89 -3.36
CA GLN A 163 -14.67 -29.35 -4.75
C GLN A 163 -15.82 -30.29 -5.11
N HIS A 164 -16.19 -31.19 -4.20
CA HIS A 164 -17.32 -32.09 -4.41
C HIS A 164 -18.68 -31.35 -4.38
N LEU A 165 -18.84 -30.33 -3.51
CA LEU A 165 -20.01 -29.45 -3.50
C LEU A 165 -20.10 -28.59 -4.77
N SER A 166 -18.98 -28.06 -5.26
CA SER A 166 -18.96 -27.27 -6.50
C SER A 166 -19.20 -28.15 -7.73
N ALA A 167 -18.64 -29.36 -7.79
CA ALA A 167 -18.92 -30.33 -8.84
C ALA A 167 -20.38 -30.82 -8.82
N LYS A 168 -20.98 -31.00 -7.63
CA LYS A 168 -22.42 -31.30 -7.50
C LYS A 168 -23.30 -30.11 -7.91
N ARG A 169 -22.91 -28.88 -7.53
CA ARG A 169 -23.60 -27.65 -7.95
C ARG A 169 -23.54 -27.47 -9.46
N PHE A 170 -22.40 -27.71 -10.09
CA PHE A 170 -22.22 -27.62 -11.54
C PHE A 170 -23.05 -28.68 -12.28
N ARG A 171 -23.04 -29.93 -11.79
CA ARG A 171 -23.87 -31.01 -12.35
C ARG A 171 -25.37 -30.71 -12.22
N SER A 172 -25.78 -30.01 -11.16
CA SER A 172 -27.16 -29.53 -10.98
C SER A 172 -27.54 -28.40 -11.94
N VAL A 173 -26.61 -27.55 -12.35
CA VAL A 173 -26.86 -26.49 -13.35
C VAL A 173 -26.94 -27.08 -14.76
N GLN A 174 -26.12 -28.09 -15.07
CA GLN A 174 -26.13 -28.76 -16.37
C GLN A 174 -27.39 -29.60 -16.60
N ASN A 175 -28.03 -30.08 -15.53
CA ASN A 175 -29.24 -30.91 -15.60
C ASN A 175 -30.54 -30.09 -15.54
N TYR A 176 -30.47 -28.77 -15.77
CA TYR A 176 -31.67 -27.99 -16.08
C TYR A 176 -32.18 -28.41 -17.46
N PRO A 177 -33.46 -28.84 -17.59
CA PRO A 177 -34.04 -29.02 -18.91
C PRO A 177 -33.99 -27.66 -19.61
N THR A 178 -33.23 -27.58 -20.71
CA THR A 178 -33.26 -26.44 -21.63
C THR A 178 -34.66 -26.35 -22.21
N VAL A 179 -35.54 -25.57 -21.61
CA VAL A 179 -36.85 -25.23 -22.17
C VAL A 179 -36.59 -24.37 -23.39
N HIS A 180 -36.56 -25.02 -24.55
CA HIS A 180 -36.36 -24.39 -25.84
C HIS A 180 -37.52 -23.41 -26.11
N PRO A 181 -37.29 -22.14 -26.46
CA PRO A 181 -38.31 -21.09 -26.53
C PRO A 181 -39.21 -21.17 -27.78
N LYS A 182 -39.49 -22.37 -28.30
CA LYS A 182 -40.32 -22.54 -29.51
C LYS A 182 -41.82 -22.60 -29.24
N VAL A 183 -42.23 -22.87 -28.00
CA VAL A 183 -43.65 -23.08 -27.64
C VAL A 183 -44.36 -21.79 -27.17
N MET A 184 -43.62 -20.69 -26.98
CA MET A 184 -44.18 -19.42 -26.48
C MET A 184 -44.67 -18.50 -27.62
N TRP A 185 -44.13 -18.66 -28.83
CA TRP A 185 -44.50 -17.82 -29.97
C TRP A 185 -45.80 -18.26 -30.67
N GLU A 186 -46.12 -19.55 -30.69
CA GLU A 186 -47.33 -20.07 -31.35
C GLU A 186 -48.61 -19.69 -30.59
N LYS A 187 -48.54 -19.67 -29.24
CA LYS A 187 -49.66 -19.23 -28.39
C LYS A 187 -49.97 -17.73 -28.49
N SER A 188 -48.99 -16.90 -28.90
CA SER A 188 -49.22 -15.46 -29.04
C SER A 188 -49.86 -15.09 -30.38
N THR A 189 -49.72 -15.93 -31.41
CA THR A 189 -50.34 -15.71 -32.72
C THR A 189 -51.80 -16.18 -32.78
N GLU A 190 -52.18 -17.23 -32.05
CA GLU A 190 -53.58 -17.66 -31.96
C GLU A 190 -54.45 -16.67 -31.16
N ALA A 191 -53.90 -16.10 -30.07
CA ALA A 191 -54.63 -15.13 -29.24
C ALA A 191 -54.94 -13.80 -29.97
N ASN A 192 -54.18 -13.45 -31.01
CA ASN A 192 -54.40 -12.21 -31.77
C ASN A 192 -55.30 -12.40 -33.01
N SER A 193 -55.62 -13.64 -33.39
CA SER A 193 -56.53 -13.93 -34.52
C SER A 193 -57.99 -14.13 -34.09
N SER A 194 -58.27 -14.24 -32.79
CA SER A 194 -59.64 -14.36 -32.27
C SER A 194 -60.26 -13.02 -31.84
N ALA A 195 -59.54 -11.91 -32.05
CA ALA A 195 -59.94 -10.56 -31.64
C ALA A 195 -60.17 -9.59 -32.83
N GLN A 196 -60.28 -10.11 -34.06
CA GLN A 196 -60.77 -9.38 -35.24
C GLN A 196 -61.92 -10.13 -35.91
#